data_AF-J0UXC6-F1
#
_entry.id   AF-J0UXC6-F1
#
_cell.length_a   1.000
_cell.length_b   1.000
_cell.length_c   1.000
_cell.angle_alpha   90.00
_cell.angle_beta   90.00
_cell.angle_gamma   90.00
#
_symmetry.space_group_name_H-M   'P 1'
#
loop_
_entity.id
_entity.type
_entity.pdbx_description
1 polymer ?
#
loop_
_entity_poly.entity_id
_entity_poly.type
_entity_poly.pdbx_seq_one_letter_code
_entity_poly.pdbx_strand_id
1 'polypeptide(L)' 'MEQESLIKKTCKELGITQKELAERIGFSTTSISKWNKKINGIPKNVEKVLNLLVEHELLKKEYELFRQRILR' A
#
# COMPACT_ATOMS: atom_id res chain seq x y z
N MET A 1 -15.68 -12.80 -11.88
CA MET A 1 -14.86 -12.35 -10.72
C MET A 1 -14.16 -11.07 -11.14
N GLU A 2 -14.57 -9.92 -10.61
CA GLU A 2 -13.92 -8.65 -10.93
C GLU A 2 -12.51 -8.64 -10.34
N GLN A 3 -11.49 -8.42 -11.18
CA GLN A 3 -10.12 -8.25 -10.71
C GLN A 3 -10.04 -7.06 -9.76
N GLU A 4 -9.68 -7.32 -8.50
CA GLU A 4 -9.49 -6.31 -7.45
C GLU A 4 -8.46 -5.25 -7.88
N SER A 5 -8.65 -4.00 -7.48
CA SER A 5 -7.71 -2.91 -7.81
C SER A 5 -6.45 -3.04 -6.95
N LEU A 6 -5.31 -2.60 -7.48
CA LEU A 6 -4.05 -2.55 -6.72
C LEU A 6 -4.22 -1.76 -5.40
N ILE A 7 -5.00 -0.68 -5.43
CA ILE A 7 -5.33 0.13 -4.25
C ILE A 7 -6.01 -0.70 -3.17
N LYS A 8 -7.05 -1.48 -3.53
CA LYS A 8 -7.76 -2.33 -2.55
C LYS A 8 -6.83 -3.40 -1.97
N LYS A 9 -6.03 -4.03 -2.82
CA LYS A 9 -5.03 -5.02 -2.40
C LYS A 9 -4.04 -4.43 -1.40
N THR A 10 -3.43 -3.28 -1.70
CA THR A 10 -2.48 -2.59 -0.81
C THR A 10 -3.14 -2.19 0.51
N CYS A 11 -4.34 -1.61 0.49
CA CYS A 11 -5.07 -1.26 1.71
C CYS A 11 -5.33 -2.48 2.60
N LYS A 12 -5.70 -3.63 2.01
CA LYS A 12 -5.96 -4.88 2.72
C LYS A 12 -4.68 -5.48 3.31
N GLU A 13 -3.58 -5.50 2.56
CA GLU A 13 -2.29 -6.02 3.04
C GLU A 13 -1.70 -5.19 4.19
N LEU A 14 -1.91 -3.87 4.15
CA LEU A 14 -1.44 -2.96 5.18
C LEU A 14 -2.42 -2.78 6.34
N GLY A 15 -3.68 -3.20 6.19
CA GLY A 15 -4.73 -2.98 7.19
C GLY A 15 -5.11 -1.51 7.35
N ILE A 16 -5.09 -0.73 6.27
CA ILE A 16 -5.37 0.72 6.26
C ILE A 16 -6.52 1.08 5.33
N THR A 17 -7.05 2.29 5.48
CA THR A 17 -8.05 2.89 4.62
C THR A 17 -7.43 3.57 3.40
N GLN A 18 -8.24 3.87 2.37
CA GLN A 18 -7.80 4.65 1.21
C GLN A 18 -7.36 6.07 1.59
N LYS A 19 -7.94 6.64 2.66
CA LYS A 19 -7.55 7.95 3.18
C LYS A 19 -6.16 7.92 3.79
N GLU A 20 -5.90 6.95 4.66
CA GLU A 20 -4.57 6.76 5.26
C GLU A 20 -3.52 6.40 4.21
N LEU A 21 -3.88 5.61 3.19
CA LEU A 21 -2.99 5.37 2.06
C LEU A 21 -2.62 6.70 1.39
N ALA A 22 -3.62 7.53 1.05
CA ALA A 22 -3.42 8.83 0.41
C ALA A 22 -2.46 9.73 1.22
N GLU A 23 -2.66 9.80 2.54
CA GLU A 23 -1.81 10.54 3.46
C GLU A 23 -0.37 10.00 3.49
N ARG A 24 -0.19 8.67 3.52
CA ARG A 24 1.13 8.03 3.52
C ARG A 24 1.93 8.27 2.23
N ILE A 25 1.27 8.20 1.08
CA ILE A 25 1.94 8.35 -0.22
C ILE A 25 1.94 9.80 -0.74
N GLY A 26 1.34 10.74 -0.02
CA GLY A 26 1.32 12.16 -0.37
C GLY A 26 0.42 12.51 -1.57
N PHE A 27 -0.63 11.73 -1.81
CA PHE A 27 -1.60 11.97 -2.89
C PHE A 27 -2.98 12.35 -2.34
N SER A 28 -3.81 12.96 -3.18
CA SER A 28 -5.20 13.25 -2.79
C SER A 28 -6.05 11.97 -2.76
N THR A 29 -7.05 11.92 -1.87
CA THR A 29 -8.04 10.85 -1.80
C THR A 29 -8.84 10.70 -3.10
N THR A 30 -8.99 11.78 -3.87
CA THR A 30 -9.63 11.75 -5.19
C THR A 30 -8.81 10.99 -6.22
N SER A 31 -7.48 11.14 -6.21
CA SER A 31 -6.56 10.38 -7.07
C SER A 31 -6.63 8.89 -6.75
N ILE A 32 -6.57 8.54 -5.45
CA ILE A 32 -6.71 7.15 -4.99
C ILE A 32 -8.04 6.55 -5.44
N SER A 33 -9.14 7.31 -5.32
CA SER A 33 -10.48 6.85 -5.73
C SER A 33 -10.57 6.59 -7.24
N LYS A 34 -9.94 7.45 -8.06
CA LYS A 34 -9.88 7.25 -9.53
C LYS A 34 -9.12 5.97 -9.89
N TRP A 35 -7.96 5.75 -9.28
CA TRP A 35 -7.13 4.56 -9.47
C TRP A 35 -7.83 3.28 -9.01
N ASN A 36 -8.53 3.35 -7.87
CA ASN A 36 -9.33 2.25 -7.36
C ASN A 36 -10.46 1.86 -8.34
N LYS A 37 -11.12 2.84 -8.97
CA LYS A 37 -12.15 2.63 -10.00
C LYS A 37 -11.57 2.30 -11.38
N LYS A 38 -10.24 2.17 -11.51
CA LYS A 38 -9.51 1.97 -12.78
C LYS A 38 -9.80 3.06 -13.83
N ILE A 39 -10.20 4.25 -13.39
CA ILE A 39 -10.43 5.40 -14.28
C ILE A 39 -9.06 5.89 -14.76
N ASN A 40 -8.80 5.78 -16.07
CA ASN A 40 -7.53 6.13 -16.73
C ASN A 40 -6.31 5.29 -16.28
N GLY A 41 -6.55 4.16 -15.60
CA GLY A 41 -5.49 3.31 -15.07
C GLY A 41 -4.68 3.93 -13.92
N ILE A 42 -3.67 3.20 -13.45
CA ILE A 42 -2.75 3.65 -12.40
C ILE A 42 -1.44 4.07 -13.07
N PRO A 43 -0.91 5.28 -12.80
CA PRO A 43 0.41 5.66 -13.27
C PRO A 43 1.48 4.68 -12.77
N LYS A 44 2.43 4.29 -13.64
CA LYS A 44 3.47 3.30 -13.30
C LYS A 44 4.33 3.71 -12.10
N ASN A 45 4.55 5.01 -11.88
CA ASN A 45 5.27 5.50 -10.71
C ASN A 45 4.49 5.25 -9.41
N VAL A 46 3.16 5.40 -9.44
CA VAL A 46 2.28 5.12 -8.30
C VAL A 46 2.27 3.63 -8.00
N GLU A 47 2.19 2.78 -9.02
CA GLU A 47 2.30 1.32 -8.85
C GLU A 47 3.61 0.93 -8.14
N LYS A 48 4.74 1.51 -8.57
CA LYS A 48 6.04 1.29 -7.89
C LYS A 48 6.04 1.77 -6.44
N VAL A 49 5.44 2.93 -6.16
CA VAL A 49 5.33 3.47 -4.79
C VAL A 49 4.50 2.54 -3.91
N LEU A 50 3.38 2.00 -4.41
CA LEU A 50 2.53 1.08 -3.66
C LEU A 50 3.26 -0.23 -3.34
N ASN A 51 3.96 -0.81 -4.32
CA ASN A 51 4.76 -2.02 -4.11
C ASN A 51 5.87 -1.79 -3.09
N LEU A 52 6.61 -0.68 -3.23
CA LEU A 52 7.67 -0.30 -2.28
C LEU A 52 7.14 -0.11 -0.85
N LEU A 53 5.95 0.50 -0.71
CA LEU A 53 5.33 0.69 0.60
C LEU A 53 4.99 -0.65 1.27
N VAL A 54 4.46 -1.61 0.52
CA VAL A 54 4.17 -2.96 1.01
C VAL A 54 5.46 -3.67 1.42
N GLU A 55 6.47 -3.68 0.55
CA GLU A 55 7.78 -4.29 0.84
C GLU A 55 8.42 -3.70 2.09
N HIS A 56 8.37 -2.37 2.24
CA HIS A 56 8.89 -1.68 3.42
C HIS A 56 8.18 -2.10 4.72
N GLU A 57 6.84 -2.22 4.71
CA GLU A 57 6.07 -2.63 5.90
C GLU A 57 6.30 -4.11 6.25
N LEU A 58 6.49 -4.98 5.24
CA LEU A 58 6.87 -6.38 5.47
C LEU A 58 8.27 -6.49 6.07
N LEU A 59 9.25 -5.80 5.49
CA LEU A 59 10.62 -5.79 5.97
C LEU A 59 10.71 -5.26 7.41
N LYS A 60 9.94 -4.21 7.72
CA LYS A 60 9.86 -3.66 9.08
C LYS A 60 9.32 -4.69 10.07
N LYS A 61 8.28 -5.45 9.70
CA LYS A 61 7.74 -6.53 10.56
C LYS A 61 8.77 -7.64 10.80
N GLU A 62 9.46 -8.09 9.75
CA GLU A 62 10.51 -9.11 9.86
C GLU A 62 11.66 -8.64 10.75
N TYR A 63 12.07 -7.38 10.59
CA TYR A 63 13.11 -6.77 11.40
C TYR A 63 12.74 -6.71 12.89
N GLU A 64 11.51 -6.32 13.23
CA GLU A 64 11.05 -6.30 14.62
C GLU A 64 11.00 -7.72 15.23
N LEU A 65 10.55 -8.72 14.46
CA LEU A 65 10.57 -10.12 14.89
C LEU A 65 12.00 -10.61 15.13
N PHE A 66 12.92 -10.28 14.24
CA PHE A 66 14.34 -10.62 14.37
C PHE A 66 14.95 -9.97 15.61
N ARG A 67 14.70 -8.68 15.85
CA ARG A 67 15.16 -7.98 17.06
C ARG A 67 14.64 -8.61 18.34
N GLN A 68 13.36 -8.97 18.39
CA GLN A 68 12.76 -9.62 19.56
C GLN A 68 13.36 -11.00 19.84
N ARG A 69 13.85 -11.72 18.81
CA ARG A 69 14.50 -13.02 18.98
C ARG A 69 15.92 -12.91 19.51
N ILE A 70 16.66 -11.86 19.14
CA ILE A 70 18.03 -11.63 19.62
C ILE A 70 18.05 -11.11 21.06
N LEU A 71 17.03 -10.33 21.45
CA LEU A 71 16.92 -9.74 22.79
C LEU A 71 16.26 -10.67 23.83
N ARG A 72 15.94 -11.92 23.46
CA ARG A 72 15.49 -12.99 24.37
C ARG A 72 16.64 -13.94 24.64
#